data_AF-A0AAJ2MG12-F1
#
_entry.id   AF-A0AAJ2MG12-F1
#
_cell.length_a   1.000
_cell.length_b   1.000
_cell.length_c   1.000
_cell.angle_alpha   90.00
_cell.angle_beta   90.00
_cell.angle_gamma   90.00
#
_symmetry.space_group_name_H-M   'P 1'
#
loop_
_entity.id
_entity.type
_entity.pdbx_description
1 polymer ?
#
loop_
_entity_poly.entity_id
_entity_poly.type
_entity_poly.pdbx_seq_one_letter_code
_entity_poly.pdbx_strand_id
1 'polypeptide(L)'
;MPVTPQWRAAHDILGKDIAKAARRDGLTITSVSGLVNTNRRYPSVIPVLIDWLKHAEHRVPLTDPFDLDRFRSSIYRALTTIDAMGTEAVPLLMSEFYREPQQSPGTLDAAANALRYLAVPSDFDRIAALASDRSLGSGRAALLEWLITQGTPEGLQIVVEQIDDETVRALGIKFIRQYKPLPAGLRPVIEHYLDDPDSEVRKQATRTLRKILD
;
A
#
# COMPACT_ATOMS: atom_id res chain seq x y z
N MET A 1 6.63 15.73 -13.27
CA MET A 1 7.93 15.42 -13.90
C MET A 1 7.70 15.02 -15.35
N PRO A 2 8.63 15.35 -16.27
CA PRO A 2 8.50 15.02 -17.68
C PRO A 2 8.58 13.49 -17.89
N VAL A 3 7.80 13.00 -18.85
CA VAL A 3 7.80 11.60 -19.27
C VAL A 3 8.98 11.36 -20.22
N THR A 4 9.92 10.51 -19.83
CA THR A 4 11.10 10.19 -20.65
C THR A 4 10.73 9.27 -21.83
N PRO A 5 11.52 9.22 -22.91
CA PRO A 5 11.34 8.23 -23.98
C PRO A 5 11.42 6.78 -23.47
N GLN A 6 12.34 6.50 -22.54
CA GLN A 6 12.49 5.17 -21.92
C GLN A 6 11.25 4.80 -21.11
N TRP A 7 10.67 5.74 -20.36
CA TRP A 7 9.40 5.55 -19.66
C TRP A 7 8.26 5.17 -20.62
N ARG A 8 8.12 5.87 -21.75
CA ARG A 8 7.10 5.53 -22.76
C ARG A 8 7.33 4.13 -23.32
N ALA A 9 8.57 3.81 -23.69
CA ALA A 9 8.91 2.49 -24.20
C ALA A 9 8.57 1.38 -23.21
N ALA A 10 8.92 1.55 -21.92
CA ALA A 10 8.57 0.60 -20.86
C ALA A 10 7.06 0.35 -20.78
N HIS A 11 6.26 1.43 -20.76
CA HIS A 11 4.80 1.32 -20.70
C HIS A 11 4.16 0.80 -22.00
N ASP A 12 4.74 1.05 -23.16
CA ASP A 12 4.27 0.52 -24.43
C ASP A 12 4.51 -1.00 -24.53
N ILE A 13 5.64 -1.50 -24.01
CA ILE A 13 5.93 -2.95 -23.99
C ILE A 13 4.92 -3.66 -23.07
N LEU A 14 4.77 -3.19 -21.83
CA LEU A 14 3.77 -3.73 -20.90
C LEU A 14 2.34 -3.57 -21.46
N GLY A 15 2.05 -2.46 -22.12
CA GLY A 15 0.75 -2.18 -22.72
C GLY A 15 0.33 -3.19 -23.80
N LYS A 16 1.29 -3.70 -24.58
CA LYS A 16 1.03 -4.77 -25.58
C LYS A 16 0.61 -6.08 -24.91
N ASP A 17 1.27 -6.46 -23.81
CA ASP A 17 0.93 -7.68 -23.07
C ASP A 17 -0.40 -7.54 -22.34
N ILE A 18 -0.65 -6.37 -21.73
CA ILE A 18 -1.96 -6.02 -21.16
C ILE A 18 -3.04 -6.14 -22.23
N ALA A 19 -2.86 -5.52 -23.40
CA ALA A 19 -3.85 -5.57 -24.47
C ALA A 19 -4.16 -7.00 -24.93
N LYS A 20 -3.12 -7.85 -25.02
CA LYS A 20 -3.28 -9.26 -25.39
C LYS A 20 -4.09 -10.03 -24.36
N ALA A 21 -3.80 -9.84 -23.06
CA ALA A 21 -4.51 -10.51 -21.98
C ALA A 21 -5.94 -9.96 -21.79
N ALA A 22 -6.11 -8.65 -21.80
CA ALA A 22 -7.39 -7.96 -21.57
C ALA A 22 -8.45 -8.35 -22.63
N ARG A 23 -8.05 -8.65 -23.86
CA ARG A 23 -8.96 -9.17 -24.90
C ARG A 23 -9.67 -10.47 -24.49
N ARG A 24 -9.03 -11.31 -23.67
CA ARG A 24 -9.64 -12.54 -23.14
C ARG A 24 -10.79 -12.25 -22.18
N ASP A 25 -10.78 -11.07 -21.56
CA ASP A 25 -11.85 -10.56 -20.68
C ASP A 25 -12.85 -9.66 -21.44
N GLY A 26 -12.75 -9.59 -22.78
CA GLY A 26 -13.56 -8.72 -23.61
C GLY A 26 -13.30 -7.22 -23.37
N LEU A 27 -12.05 -6.86 -23.07
CA LEU A 27 -11.60 -5.50 -22.84
C LEU A 27 -10.69 -5.00 -23.97
N THR A 28 -10.73 -3.69 -24.22
CA THR A 28 -9.84 -2.98 -25.16
C THR A 28 -8.79 -2.13 -24.43
N ILE A 29 -8.53 -2.44 -23.17
CA ILE A 29 -7.54 -1.74 -22.34
C ILE A 29 -6.13 -2.12 -22.78
N THR A 30 -5.28 -1.11 -22.97
CA THR A 30 -3.90 -1.28 -23.47
C THR A 30 -2.85 -0.67 -22.55
N SER A 31 -3.22 -0.25 -21.35
CA SER A 31 -2.29 0.41 -20.42
C SER A 31 -2.66 0.16 -18.96
N VAL A 32 -1.65 0.27 -18.09
CA VAL A 32 -1.81 0.22 -16.63
C VAL A 32 -2.81 1.28 -16.14
N SER A 33 -2.71 2.50 -16.66
CA SER A 33 -3.66 3.58 -16.31
C SER A 33 -5.10 3.21 -16.68
N GLY A 34 -5.31 2.54 -17.81
CA GLY A 34 -6.63 2.02 -18.18
C GLY A 34 -7.15 0.96 -17.21
N LEU A 35 -6.29 0.09 -16.67
CA LEU A 35 -6.66 -0.89 -15.65
C LEU A 35 -7.00 -0.23 -14.32
N VAL A 36 -6.22 0.78 -13.89
CA VAL A 36 -6.45 1.49 -12.63
C VAL A 36 -7.76 2.30 -12.66
N ASN A 37 -8.14 2.84 -13.82
CA ASN A 37 -9.31 3.70 -13.96
C ASN A 37 -10.58 2.96 -14.42
N THR A 38 -10.54 1.63 -14.57
CA THR A 38 -11.69 0.85 -15.00
C THR A 38 -12.43 0.24 -13.82
N ASN A 39 -13.75 0.14 -13.94
CA ASN A 39 -14.60 -0.62 -13.02
C ASN A 39 -14.84 -2.06 -13.50
N ARG A 40 -14.27 -2.45 -14.65
CA ARG A 40 -14.41 -3.81 -15.19
C ARG A 40 -13.36 -4.74 -14.59
N ARG A 41 -13.74 -6.00 -14.39
CA ARG A 41 -12.84 -7.08 -13.95
C ARG A 41 -11.85 -7.45 -15.07
N TYR A 42 -10.61 -7.78 -14.70
CA TYR A 42 -9.54 -8.15 -15.63
C TYR A 42 -8.70 -9.35 -15.15
N PRO A 43 -9.34 -10.48 -14.79
CA PRO A 43 -8.62 -11.63 -14.22
C PRO A 43 -7.54 -12.19 -15.15
N SER A 44 -7.71 -12.12 -16.48
CA SER A 44 -6.71 -12.61 -17.42
C SER A 44 -5.43 -11.76 -17.43
N VAL A 45 -5.49 -10.52 -16.93
CA VAL A 45 -4.36 -9.59 -16.87
C VAL A 45 -3.53 -9.77 -15.60
N ILE A 46 -4.10 -10.33 -14.52
CA ILE A 46 -3.39 -10.49 -13.24
C ILE A 46 -2.10 -11.31 -13.37
N PRO A 47 -2.07 -12.49 -14.03
CA PRO A 47 -0.82 -13.24 -14.20
C PRO A 47 0.24 -12.45 -14.99
N VAL A 48 -0.19 -11.60 -15.94
CA VAL A 48 0.72 -10.73 -16.69
C VAL A 48 1.36 -9.70 -15.77
N LEU A 49 0.58 -9.01 -14.93
CA LEU A 49 1.11 -8.02 -13.99
C LEU A 49 2.08 -8.64 -12.97
N ILE A 50 1.78 -9.84 -12.46
CA ILE A 50 2.67 -10.59 -11.55
C ILE A 50 4.00 -10.92 -12.24
N ASP A 51 3.93 -11.48 -13.44
CA ASP A 51 5.10 -11.84 -14.24
C ASP A 51 5.96 -10.61 -14.59
N TRP A 52 5.32 -9.49 -14.93
CA TRP A 52 6.00 -8.22 -15.14
C TRP A 52 6.68 -7.70 -13.88
N LEU A 53 6.06 -7.83 -12.71
CA LEU A 53 6.65 -7.36 -11.47
C LEU A 53 7.89 -8.17 -11.06
N LYS A 54 7.87 -9.50 -11.29
CA LYS A 54 9.01 -10.39 -11.06
C LYS A 54 10.22 -10.07 -11.94
N HIS A 55 9.98 -9.59 -13.16
CA HIS A 55 11.01 -9.49 -14.19
C HIS A 55 11.21 -8.07 -14.73
N ALA A 56 10.69 -7.05 -14.05
CA ALA A 56 10.66 -5.67 -14.54
C ALA A 56 12.03 -5.20 -15.05
N GLU A 57 13.08 -5.41 -14.26
CA GLU A 57 14.46 -4.95 -14.49
C GLU A 57 15.09 -5.50 -15.78
N HIS A 58 14.61 -6.66 -16.25
CA HIS A 58 15.11 -7.31 -17.46
C HIS A 58 14.21 -7.05 -18.68
N ARG A 59 13.03 -6.47 -18.49
CA ARG A 59 12.03 -6.29 -19.56
C ARG A 59 11.93 -4.86 -20.08
N VAL A 60 12.36 -3.88 -19.29
CA VAL A 60 12.25 -2.47 -19.65
C VAL A 60 13.62 -1.81 -19.80
N PRO A 61 13.76 -0.82 -20.70
CA PRO A 61 14.99 -0.07 -20.86
C PRO A 61 15.10 1.05 -19.81
N LEU A 62 14.70 0.81 -18.56
CA LEU A 62 14.82 1.75 -17.45
C LEU A 62 16.12 1.45 -16.70
N THR A 63 17.05 2.39 -16.75
CA THR A 63 18.35 2.27 -16.04
C THR A 63 18.40 3.08 -14.76
N ASP A 64 17.48 4.04 -14.61
CA ASP A 64 17.36 4.85 -13.41
C ASP A 64 16.50 4.11 -12.36
N PRO A 65 17.02 3.86 -11.14
CA PRO A 65 16.28 3.16 -10.09
C PRO A 65 14.95 3.84 -9.72
N PHE A 66 14.90 5.17 -9.77
CA PHE A 66 13.68 5.91 -9.44
C PHE A 66 12.60 5.72 -10.51
N ASP A 67 12.96 5.73 -11.80
CA ASP A 67 12.00 5.40 -12.88
C ASP A 67 11.53 3.95 -12.79
N LEU A 68 12.40 3.01 -12.43
CA LEU A 68 12.03 1.61 -12.21
C LEU A 68 11.04 1.45 -11.03
N ASP A 69 11.30 2.12 -9.91
CA ASP A 69 10.40 2.18 -8.75
C ASP A 69 9.02 2.69 -9.14
N ARG A 70 8.98 3.79 -9.90
CA ARG A 70 7.73 4.39 -10.37
C ARG A 70 6.99 3.46 -11.32
N PHE A 71 7.71 2.71 -12.16
CA PHE A 71 7.11 1.71 -13.03
C PHE A 71 6.48 0.57 -12.20
N ARG A 72 7.18 0.06 -11.19
CA ARG A 72 6.65 -0.94 -10.24
C ARG A 72 5.42 -0.43 -9.48
N SER A 73 5.47 0.82 -8.99
CA SER A 73 4.33 1.48 -8.34
C SER A 73 3.07 1.47 -9.21
N SER A 74 3.22 1.65 -10.53
CA SER A 74 2.09 1.58 -11.45
C SER A 74 1.46 0.17 -11.49
N ILE A 75 2.28 -0.88 -11.43
CA ILE A 75 1.84 -2.27 -11.40
C ILE A 75 1.14 -2.58 -10.06
N TYR A 76 1.69 -2.12 -8.92
CA TYR A 76 1.05 -2.30 -7.61
C TYR A 76 -0.39 -1.77 -7.61
N ARG A 77 -0.59 -0.57 -8.16
CA ARG A 77 -1.91 0.06 -8.25
C ARG A 77 -2.87 -0.70 -9.15
N ALA A 78 -2.39 -1.28 -10.25
CA ALA A 78 -3.20 -2.15 -11.10
C ALA A 78 -3.46 -3.54 -10.50
N LEU A 79 -2.68 -3.96 -9.52
CA LEU A 79 -2.96 -5.17 -8.74
C LEU A 79 -3.98 -4.93 -7.62
N THR A 80 -4.32 -3.67 -7.28
CA THR A 80 -5.34 -3.32 -6.27
C THR A 80 -6.76 -3.61 -6.79
N THR A 81 -7.05 -4.88 -7.01
CA THR A 81 -8.34 -5.40 -7.48
C THR A 81 -8.59 -6.77 -6.86
N ILE A 82 -9.86 -7.10 -6.67
CA ILE A 82 -10.28 -8.38 -6.09
C ILE A 82 -9.87 -9.58 -6.97
N ASP A 83 -9.59 -9.37 -8.25
CA ASP A 83 -9.03 -10.41 -9.14
C ASP A 83 -7.62 -10.87 -8.72
N ALA A 84 -6.88 -10.06 -7.95
CA ALA A 84 -5.55 -10.41 -7.44
C ALA A 84 -5.59 -11.08 -6.05
N MET A 85 -6.74 -11.09 -5.38
CA MET A 85 -6.88 -11.68 -4.04
C MET A 85 -6.69 -13.20 -4.10
N GLY A 86 -5.94 -13.76 -3.15
CA GLY A 86 -5.64 -15.20 -3.12
C GLY A 86 -4.66 -15.68 -4.20
N THR A 87 -4.03 -14.76 -4.95
CA THR A 87 -2.99 -15.08 -5.93
C THR A 87 -1.59 -14.83 -5.37
N GLU A 88 -0.56 -15.15 -6.16
CA GLU A 88 0.83 -14.86 -5.85
C GLU A 88 1.13 -13.35 -5.73
N ALA A 89 0.21 -12.46 -6.14
CA ALA A 89 0.36 -11.03 -5.98
C ALA A 89 0.63 -10.62 -4.52
N VAL A 90 -0.03 -11.26 -3.53
CA VAL A 90 0.13 -10.92 -2.11
C VAL A 90 1.56 -11.17 -1.59
N PRO A 91 2.11 -12.39 -1.65
CA PRO A 91 3.48 -12.62 -1.20
C PRO A 91 4.51 -11.85 -2.04
N LEU A 92 4.24 -11.61 -3.33
CA LEU A 92 5.12 -10.80 -4.17
C LEU A 92 5.14 -9.33 -3.71
N LEU A 93 3.98 -8.72 -3.48
CA LEU A 93 3.89 -7.34 -2.95
C LEU A 93 4.57 -7.20 -1.58
N MET A 94 4.47 -8.20 -0.71
CA MET A 94 5.21 -8.21 0.57
C MET A 94 6.73 -8.21 0.35
N SER A 95 7.23 -8.95 -0.63
CA SER A 95 8.67 -9.02 -0.91
C SER A 95 9.26 -7.70 -1.45
N GLU A 96 8.43 -6.84 -2.05
CA GLU A 96 8.90 -5.56 -2.60
C GLU A 96 9.37 -4.57 -1.52
N PHE A 97 8.91 -4.71 -0.27
CA PHE A 97 9.35 -3.87 0.85
C PHE A 97 10.84 -3.98 1.17
N TYR A 98 11.48 -5.08 0.79
CA TYR A 98 12.89 -5.36 1.05
C TYR A 98 13.71 -5.53 -0.23
N ARG A 99 13.23 -4.97 -1.36
CA ARG A 99 13.99 -4.93 -2.60
C ARG A 99 15.21 -4.03 -2.43
N GLU A 100 16.32 -4.39 -3.08
CA GLU A 100 17.54 -3.59 -3.14
C GLU A 100 17.76 -3.01 -4.55
N PRO A 101 18.01 -1.70 -4.70
CA PRO A 101 18.02 -0.69 -3.63
C PRO A 101 16.63 -0.48 -3.02
N GLN A 102 16.58 -0.12 -1.73
CA GLN A 102 15.32 0.14 -1.03
C GLN A 102 14.47 1.17 -1.77
N GLN A 103 13.22 0.81 -2.00
CA GLN A 103 12.28 1.65 -2.74
C GLN A 103 11.90 2.90 -1.94
N SER A 104 11.57 3.97 -2.66
CA SER A 104 11.08 5.19 -2.00
C SER A 104 9.79 4.94 -1.18
N PRO A 105 9.57 5.65 -0.05
CA PRO A 105 8.35 5.50 0.74
C PRO A 105 7.04 5.68 -0.05
N GLY A 106 7.02 6.57 -1.05
CA GLY A 106 5.86 6.75 -1.92
C GLY A 106 5.57 5.56 -2.84
N THR A 107 6.60 4.79 -3.21
CA THR A 107 6.44 3.54 -3.97
C THR A 107 5.95 2.42 -3.07
N LEU A 108 6.52 2.30 -1.87
CA LEU A 108 6.07 1.35 -0.84
C LEU A 108 4.64 1.61 -0.39
N ASP A 109 4.20 2.88 -0.29
CA ASP A 109 2.81 3.22 0.02
C ASP A 109 1.84 2.62 -1.02
N ALA A 110 2.21 2.57 -2.30
CA ALA A 110 1.37 1.93 -3.32
C ALA A 110 1.27 0.41 -3.12
N ALA A 111 2.36 -0.25 -2.73
CA ALA A 111 2.36 -1.68 -2.38
C ALA A 111 1.53 -1.93 -1.10
N ALA A 112 1.70 -1.10 -0.07
CA ALA A 112 0.95 -1.17 1.18
C ALA A 112 -0.56 -0.98 0.95
N ASN A 113 -0.95 -0.03 0.08
CA ASN A 113 -2.35 0.18 -0.28
C ASN A 113 -2.94 -1.02 -1.03
N ALA A 114 -2.17 -1.67 -1.90
CA ALA A 114 -2.59 -2.91 -2.55
C ALA A 114 -2.79 -4.03 -1.50
N LEU A 115 -1.81 -4.23 -0.61
CA LEU A 115 -1.90 -5.22 0.47
C LEU A 115 -3.07 -4.94 1.43
N ARG A 116 -3.36 -3.69 1.77
CA ARG A 116 -4.53 -3.32 2.60
C ARG A 116 -5.85 -3.85 2.00
N TYR A 117 -5.93 -4.04 0.69
CA TYR A 117 -7.11 -4.58 0.03
C TYR A 117 -7.03 -6.10 -0.20
N LEU A 118 -5.83 -6.63 -0.43
CA LEU A 118 -5.63 -8.02 -0.87
C LEU A 118 -5.28 -9.00 0.25
N ALA A 119 -4.66 -8.53 1.34
CA ALA A 119 -4.24 -9.37 2.45
C ALA A 119 -5.46 -9.89 3.22
N VAL A 120 -5.37 -11.15 3.62
CA VAL A 120 -6.42 -11.88 4.36
C VAL A 120 -5.99 -12.13 5.81
N PRO A 121 -6.89 -12.51 6.73
CA PRO A 121 -6.52 -12.68 8.14
C PRO A 121 -5.34 -13.62 8.41
N SER A 122 -5.11 -14.63 7.57
CA SER A 122 -3.93 -15.52 7.70
C SER A 122 -2.59 -14.84 7.36
N ASP A 123 -2.60 -13.62 6.83
CA ASP A 123 -1.43 -12.81 6.56
C ASP A 123 -1.01 -11.93 7.74
N PHE A 124 -1.75 -11.98 8.86
CA PHE A 124 -1.62 -11.05 9.98
C PHE A 124 -0.17 -10.86 10.44
N ASP A 125 0.53 -11.95 10.79
CA ASP A 125 1.91 -11.87 11.31
C ASP A 125 2.87 -11.21 10.32
N ARG A 126 2.69 -11.47 9.02
CA ARG A 126 3.52 -10.88 7.96
C ARG A 126 3.23 -9.39 7.78
N ILE A 127 1.95 -9.00 7.81
CA ILE A 127 1.55 -7.60 7.75
C ILE A 127 2.00 -6.85 9.02
N ALA A 128 1.89 -7.47 10.19
CA ALA A 128 2.33 -6.92 11.46
C ALA A 128 3.84 -6.64 11.47
N ALA A 129 4.65 -7.58 10.96
CA ALA A 129 6.10 -7.40 10.84
C ALA A 129 6.44 -6.20 9.94
N LEU A 130 5.83 -6.12 8.75
CA LEU A 130 6.04 -4.99 7.82
C LEU A 130 5.55 -3.66 8.40
N ALA A 131 4.41 -3.65 9.07
CA ALA A 131 3.84 -2.44 9.66
C ALA A 131 4.68 -1.90 10.84
N SER A 132 5.43 -2.77 11.52
CA SER A 132 6.26 -2.42 12.67
C SER A 132 7.69 -2.03 12.29
N ASP A 133 8.12 -2.29 11.06
CA ASP A 133 9.47 -1.98 10.61
C ASP A 133 9.62 -0.49 10.29
N ARG A 134 10.27 0.21 11.22
CA ARG A 134 10.49 1.67 11.13
C ARG A 134 11.36 2.09 9.96
N SER A 135 12.19 1.19 9.43
CA SER A 135 13.08 1.50 8.29
C SER A 135 12.31 1.73 6.98
N LEU A 136 11.04 1.31 6.89
CA LEU A 136 10.17 1.49 5.74
C LEU A 136 9.50 2.88 5.71
N GLY A 137 9.69 3.70 6.76
CA GLY A 137 9.16 5.05 6.89
C GLY A 137 7.63 5.10 6.69
N SER A 138 7.15 6.13 6.00
CA SER A 138 5.73 6.34 5.74
C SER A 138 5.12 5.33 4.75
N GLY A 139 5.95 4.58 4.02
CA GLY A 139 5.51 3.59 3.04
C GLY A 139 4.70 2.44 3.66
N ARG A 140 4.84 2.19 4.96
CA ARG A 140 4.10 1.15 5.69
C ARG A 140 2.73 1.58 6.22
N ALA A 141 2.34 2.85 6.05
CA ALA A 141 1.16 3.41 6.75
C ALA A 141 -0.15 2.66 6.46
N ALA A 142 -0.40 2.25 5.21
CA ALA A 142 -1.64 1.53 4.88
C ALA A 142 -1.72 0.12 5.53
N LEU A 143 -0.59 -0.46 5.93
CA LEU A 143 -0.55 -1.72 6.68
C LEU A 143 -1.04 -1.54 8.12
N LEU A 144 -0.72 -0.40 8.74
CA LEU A 144 -1.27 -0.04 10.07
C LEU A 144 -2.79 0.07 10.03
N GLU A 145 -3.34 0.65 8.96
CA GLU A 145 -4.79 0.69 8.79
C GLU A 145 -5.38 -0.73 8.67
N TRP A 146 -4.74 -1.61 7.88
CA TRP A 146 -5.18 -3.00 7.75
C TRP A 146 -5.21 -3.73 9.09
N LEU A 147 -4.21 -3.52 9.96
CA LEU A 147 -4.19 -4.11 11.31
C LEU A 147 -5.38 -3.65 12.16
N ILE A 148 -5.73 -2.36 12.10
CA ILE A 148 -6.92 -1.85 12.80
C ILE A 148 -8.20 -2.49 12.27
N THR A 149 -8.35 -2.63 10.96
CA THR A 149 -9.59 -3.17 10.37
C THR A 149 -9.82 -4.64 10.69
N GLN A 150 -8.79 -5.38 11.13
CA GLN A 150 -8.98 -6.74 11.64
C GLN A 150 -9.72 -6.78 12.99
N GLY A 151 -9.79 -5.65 13.71
CA GLY A 151 -10.53 -5.54 14.97
C GLY A 151 -9.92 -6.32 16.14
N THR A 152 -8.67 -6.79 16.02
CA THR A 152 -8.00 -7.54 17.09
C THR A 152 -7.33 -6.60 18.09
N PRO A 153 -7.31 -6.93 19.40
CA PRO A 153 -6.56 -6.16 20.40
C PRO A 153 -5.07 -6.05 20.06
N GLU A 154 -4.49 -7.12 19.50
CA GLU A 154 -3.11 -7.15 19.04
C GLU A 154 -2.84 -6.15 17.90
N GLY A 155 -3.72 -6.10 16.89
CA GLY A 155 -3.59 -5.13 15.80
C GLY A 155 -3.69 -3.69 16.29
N LEU A 156 -4.56 -3.43 17.27
CA LEU A 156 -4.64 -2.12 17.93
C LEU A 156 -3.33 -1.79 18.67
N GLN A 157 -2.81 -2.72 19.46
CA GLN A 157 -1.59 -2.52 20.24
C GLN A 157 -0.41 -2.18 19.33
N ILE A 158 -0.20 -2.94 18.25
CA ILE A 158 0.88 -2.67 17.28
C ILE A 158 0.78 -1.24 16.76
N VAL A 159 -0.42 -0.80 16.36
CA VAL A 159 -0.58 0.55 15.79
C VAL A 159 -0.36 1.63 16.84
N VAL A 160 -0.77 1.41 18.09
CA VAL A 160 -0.47 2.32 19.22
C VAL A 160 1.04 2.42 19.45
N GLU A 161 1.79 1.33 19.33
CA GLU A 161 3.26 1.31 19.47
C GLU A 161 4.00 2.02 18.31
N GLN A 162 3.29 2.39 17.24
CA GLN A 162 3.89 3.11 16.11
C GLN A 162 3.58 4.61 16.09
N ILE A 163 2.70 5.14 16.93
CA ILE A 163 2.28 6.56 16.83
C ILE A 163 3.34 7.55 17.33
N ASP A 164 4.41 7.10 17.98
CA ASP A 164 5.58 7.92 18.29
C ASP A 164 6.46 8.18 17.06
N ASP A 165 6.39 7.35 16.02
CA ASP A 165 7.12 7.54 14.77
C ASP A 165 6.49 8.65 13.92
N GLU A 166 7.24 9.75 13.72
CA GLU A 166 6.82 10.92 12.94
C GLU A 166 6.35 10.59 11.53
N THR A 167 6.88 9.54 10.91
CA THR A 167 6.55 9.18 9.53
C THR A 167 5.13 8.64 9.37
N VAL A 168 4.52 8.15 10.46
CA VAL A 168 3.17 7.54 10.46
C VAL A 168 2.24 8.10 11.53
N ARG A 169 2.73 8.84 12.53
CA ARG A 169 1.99 9.34 13.71
C ARG A 169 0.58 9.84 13.43
N ALA A 170 0.43 10.83 12.55
CA ALA A 170 -0.87 11.41 12.23
C ALA A 170 -1.84 10.37 11.65
N LEU A 171 -1.35 9.49 10.78
CA LEU A 171 -2.13 8.42 10.18
C LEU A 171 -2.45 7.32 11.20
N GLY A 172 -1.50 6.90 12.04
CA GLY A 172 -1.70 5.93 13.11
C GLY A 172 -2.81 6.37 14.07
N ILE A 173 -2.79 7.62 14.54
CA ILE A 173 -3.84 8.19 15.40
C ILE A 173 -5.19 8.23 14.67
N LYS A 174 -5.20 8.57 13.37
CA LYS A 174 -6.40 8.51 12.53
C LYS A 174 -6.96 7.09 12.42
N PHE A 175 -6.09 6.09 12.29
CA PHE A 175 -6.48 4.69 12.13
C PHE A 175 -6.98 4.10 13.44
N ILE A 176 -6.32 4.35 14.58
CA ILE A 176 -6.78 3.92 15.92
C ILE A 176 -8.25 4.27 16.15
N ARG A 177 -8.69 5.47 15.72
CA ARG A 177 -10.10 5.92 15.83
C ARG A 177 -11.11 5.01 15.12
N GLN A 178 -10.69 4.18 14.18
CA GLN A 178 -11.54 3.24 13.45
C GLN A 178 -11.81 1.95 14.26
N TYR A 179 -10.99 1.66 15.28
CA TYR A 179 -11.16 0.50 16.16
C TYR A 179 -12.42 0.63 17.00
N LYS A 180 -13.19 -0.46 17.16
CA LYS A 180 -14.48 -0.46 17.86
C LYS A 180 -14.65 -1.70 18.75
N PRO A 181 -15.06 -1.54 20.02
CA PRO A 181 -15.16 -0.27 20.75
C PRO A 181 -13.76 0.34 20.99
N LEU A 182 -13.65 1.67 20.95
CA LEU A 182 -12.37 2.33 21.21
C LEU A 182 -12.09 2.34 22.72
N PRO A 183 -10.99 1.73 23.23
CA PRO A 183 -10.79 1.59 24.66
C PRO A 183 -10.57 2.92 25.38
N ALA A 184 -11.26 3.13 26.51
CA ALA A 184 -11.10 4.30 27.39
C ALA A 184 -9.64 4.52 27.83
N GLY A 185 -8.90 3.42 28.05
CA GLY A 185 -7.49 3.44 28.44
C GLY A 185 -6.54 4.09 27.43
N LEU A 186 -6.97 4.34 26.19
CA LEU A 186 -6.16 5.08 25.20
C LEU A 186 -6.18 6.59 25.43
N ARG A 187 -7.09 7.12 26.26
CA ARG A 187 -7.22 8.58 26.48
C ARG A 187 -5.88 9.23 26.86
N PRO A 188 -5.13 8.76 27.89
CA PRO A 188 -3.86 9.37 28.26
C PRO A 188 -2.80 9.29 27.14
N VAL A 189 -2.82 8.20 26.36
CA VAL A 189 -1.87 7.99 25.24
C VAL A 189 -2.13 9.02 24.13
N ILE A 190 -3.40 9.27 23.79
CA ILE A 190 -3.76 10.21 22.72
C ILE A 190 -3.68 11.67 23.18
N GLU A 191 -3.95 11.97 24.46
CA GLU A 191 -3.82 13.31 25.04
C GLU A 191 -2.41 13.88 24.90
N HIS A 192 -1.38 13.04 24.97
CA HIS A 192 0.02 13.43 24.75
C HIS A 192 0.23 14.18 23.42
N TYR A 193 -0.57 13.88 22.40
CA TYR A 193 -0.45 14.44 21.06
C TYR A 193 -1.28 15.70 20.81
N LEU A 194 -1.94 16.26 21.83
CA LEU A 194 -2.70 17.51 21.70
C LEU A 194 -1.81 18.74 21.48
N ASP A 195 -0.57 18.69 21.96
CA ASP A 195 0.42 19.77 21.86
C ASP A 195 1.56 19.46 20.87
N ASP A 196 1.40 18.39 20.06
CA ASP A 196 2.40 17.98 19.06
C ASP A 196 2.72 19.14 18.09
N PRO A 197 3.99 19.37 17.68
CA PRO A 197 4.33 20.44 16.74
C PRO A 197 3.59 20.35 15.39
N ASP A 198 3.27 19.14 14.92
CA ASP A 198 2.52 18.93 13.69
C ASP A 198 1.01 19.17 13.89
N SER A 199 0.47 20.16 13.16
CA SER A 199 -0.95 20.50 13.19
C SER A 199 -1.89 19.37 12.77
N GLU A 200 -1.47 18.48 11.87
CA GLU A 200 -2.30 17.34 11.46
C GLU A 200 -2.35 16.30 12.59
N VAL A 201 -1.26 16.10 13.33
CA VAL A 201 -1.24 15.24 14.53
C VAL A 201 -2.22 15.76 15.58
N ARG A 202 -2.13 17.04 15.96
CA ARG A 202 -3.05 17.65 16.94
C ARG A 202 -4.51 17.50 16.54
N LYS A 203 -4.81 17.71 15.25
CA LYS A 203 -6.14 17.53 14.67
C LYS A 203 -6.63 16.08 14.77
N GLN A 204 -5.78 15.10 14.47
CA GLN A 204 -6.17 13.69 14.58
C GLN A 204 -6.35 13.27 16.04
N ALA A 205 -5.48 13.70 16.95
CA ALA A 205 -5.60 13.45 18.39
C ALA A 205 -6.93 13.99 18.94
N THR A 206 -7.27 15.26 18.64
CA THR A 206 -8.54 15.88 19.02
C THR A 206 -9.75 15.08 18.52
N ARG A 207 -9.72 14.63 17.26
CA ARG A 207 -10.81 13.85 16.66
C ARG A 207 -10.93 12.46 17.28
N THR A 208 -9.82 11.85 17.67
CA THR A 208 -9.78 10.53 18.30
C THR A 208 -10.29 10.59 19.73
N LEU A 209 -9.90 11.58 20.54
CA LEU A 209 -10.39 11.76 21.90
C LEU A 209 -11.90 11.95 21.99
N ARG A 210 -12.53 12.61 21.01
CA ARG A 210 -14.00 12.74 20.93
C ARG A 210 -14.73 11.41 20.73
N LYS A 211 -14.02 10.35 20.33
CA LYS A 211 -14.56 9.00 20.09
C LYS A 211 -14.24 8.02 21.19
N ILE A 212 -13.29 8.36 22.08
CA ILE A 212 -13.03 7.58 23.28
C ILE A 212 -14.18 7.89 24.23
N LEU A 213 -15.05 6.89 24.42
CA LEU A 213 -16.13 6.96 25.39
C LEU A 213 -15.54 6.87 26.79
N ASP A 214 -16.16 7.57 27.74
CA ASP A 214 -15.83 7.45 29.17
C ASP A 214 -16.30 6.10 29.73
#